data_AF-A0A196SLW5-F1
#
_entry.id   AF-A0A196SLW5-F1
#
_cell.length_a   1.000
_cell.length_b   1.000
_cell.length_c   1.000
_cell.angle_alpha   90.00
_cell.angle_beta   90.00
_cell.angle_gamma   90.00
#
_symmetry.space_group_name_H-M   'P 1'
#
loop_
_entity.id
_entity.type
_entity.pdbx_description
1 polymer ?
#
loop_
_entity_poly.entity_id
_entity_poly.type
_entity_poly.pdbx_seq_one_letter_code
_entity_poly.pdbx_strand_id
1 'polypeptide(L)'
;MDFVTFVVFLLGIALALDCGEYTTDCRVAGPIFVQHAFVVSTDKQGHAKQIQMEESQYTEDGCRGTPYLVFDTDLRLKIRSSASSSYDYYDMTYKSVKMTVKDTNTFASLGFACKKRVRQGSSFSLSSNECTQAGLPYTRVYTDSIGTTIQGVRIQSSDKRIQFLGLTAKQSGIAGCTGTIVTIVVICVVAVIVLLAALILCYCKRK
;
A
#
# COMPACT_ATOMS: atom_id res chain seq x y z
N MET A 1 -27.11 19.50 -16.09
CA MET A 1 -26.31 19.08 -14.94
C MET A 1 -25.71 20.34 -14.37
N ASP A 2 -26.23 20.81 -13.24
CA ASP A 2 -25.93 22.16 -12.76
C ASP A 2 -24.49 22.22 -12.21
N PHE A 3 -23.86 23.38 -12.36
CA PHE A 3 -22.46 23.65 -12.00
C PHE A 3 -22.14 23.21 -10.56
N VAL A 4 -23.08 23.41 -9.64
CA VAL A 4 -22.98 23.00 -8.23
C VAL A 4 -22.91 21.47 -8.11
N THR A 5 -23.69 20.73 -8.89
CA THR A 5 -23.75 19.26 -8.84
C THR A 5 -22.44 18.63 -9.35
N PHE A 6 -21.79 19.20 -10.37
CA PHE A 6 -20.52 18.70 -10.89
C PHE A 6 -19.34 18.98 -9.95
N VAL A 7 -19.31 20.17 -9.33
CA VAL A 7 -18.28 20.53 -8.33
C VAL A 7 -18.44 19.70 -7.06
N VAL A 8 -19.67 19.48 -6.58
CA VAL A 8 -19.94 18.60 -5.43
C VAL A 8 -19.60 17.14 -5.74
N PHE A 9 -19.79 16.68 -6.98
CA PHE A 9 -19.41 15.32 -7.39
C PHE A 9 -17.88 15.14 -7.42
N LEU A 10 -17.14 16.13 -7.91
CA LEU A 10 -15.66 16.12 -7.89
C LEU A 10 -15.09 16.28 -6.46
N LEU A 11 -15.68 17.14 -5.63
CA LEU A 11 -15.34 17.22 -4.20
C LEU A 11 -15.65 15.92 -3.46
N GLY A 12 -16.76 15.26 -3.82
CA GLY A 12 -17.17 13.98 -3.23
C GLY A 12 -16.26 12.80 -3.61
N ILE A 13 -15.60 12.86 -4.77
CA ILE A 13 -14.56 11.90 -5.18
C ILE A 13 -13.23 12.20 -4.46
N ALA A 14 -12.92 13.49 -4.26
CA ALA A 14 -11.72 13.94 -3.55
C ALA A 14 -11.75 13.65 -2.04
N LEU A 15 -12.93 13.65 -1.40
CA LEU A 15 -13.08 13.35 0.04
C LEU A 15 -13.13 11.85 0.37
N ALA A 16 -13.04 10.97 -0.63
CA ALA A 16 -13.21 9.51 -0.46
C ALA A 16 -11.88 8.71 -0.51
N LEU A 17 -10.74 9.38 -0.44
CA LEU A 17 -9.42 8.78 -0.53
C LEU A 17 -8.56 9.30 0.63
N ASP A 18 -8.73 8.76 1.84
CA ASP A 18 -7.65 8.83 2.83
C ASP A 18 -6.72 7.64 2.54
N CYS A 19 -5.52 7.93 2.05
CA CYS A 19 -4.52 6.90 1.77
C CYS A 19 -3.19 7.32 2.37
N GLY A 20 -2.48 6.36 2.98
CA GLY A 20 -1.19 6.62 3.62
C GLY A 20 -0.15 5.60 3.18
N GLU A 21 1.04 6.10 2.89
CA GLU A 21 2.23 5.29 2.61
C GLU A 21 3.16 5.32 3.82
N TYR A 22 3.54 4.14 4.29
CA TYR A 22 4.36 3.98 5.48
C TYR A 22 5.47 2.98 5.23
N THR A 23 6.64 3.21 5.79
CA THR A 23 7.78 2.29 5.68
C THR A 23 8.36 2.02 7.06
N THR A 24 8.74 0.77 7.32
CA THR A 24 9.45 0.40 8.55
C THR A 24 10.92 0.80 8.45
N ASP A 25 11.54 0.98 9.62
CA ASP A 25 13.00 0.94 9.69
C ASP A 25 13.48 -0.46 9.27
N CYS A 26 14.65 -0.55 8.64
CA CYS A 26 15.24 -1.82 8.25
C CYS A 26 15.51 -2.71 9.48
N ARG A 27 15.17 -4.00 9.39
CA ARG A 27 15.30 -4.97 10.49
C ARG A 27 16.21 -6.12 10.10
N VAL A 28 16.99 -6.61 11.06
CA VAL A 28 17.79 -7.84 10.90
C VAL A 28 16.91 -9.06 11.15
N ALA A 29 16.95 -10.03 10.22
CA ALA A 29 16.24 -11.29 10.32
C ALA A 29 17.20 -12.45 10.00
N GLY A 30 18.09 -12.77 10.95
CA GLY A 30 19.16 -13.74 10.72
C GLY A 30 20.23 -13.16 9.79
N PRO A 31 20.60 -13.85 8.69
CA PRO A 31 21.63 -13.38 7.76
C PRO A 31 21.11 -12.35 6.73
N ILE A 32 19.82 -11.97 6.81
CA ILE A 32 19.19 -11.06 5.86
C ILE A 32 18.61 -9.84 6.57
N PHE A 33 18.32 -8.82 5.78
CA PHE A 33 17.70 -7.57 6.23
C PHE A 33 16.33 -7.42 5.56
N VAL A 34 15.34 -6.95 6.31
CA VAL A 34 13.95 -6.89 5.87
C VAL A 34 13.38 -5.50 6.12
N GLN A 35 12.68 -4.96 5.12
CA GLN A 35 11.93 -3.73 5.21
C GLN A 35 10.51 -3.94 4.69
N HIS A 36 9.54 -3.32 5.35
CA HIS A 36 8.14 -3.36 4.97
C HIS A 36 7.68 -1.98 4.52
N ALA A 37 6.96 -1.93 3.41
CA ALA A 37 6.20 -0.77 2.99
C ALA A 37 4.70 -1.11 3.02
N PHE A 38 3.88 -0.14 3.41
CA PHE A 38 2.43 -0.26 3.51
C PHE A 38 1.77 0.85 2.73
N VAL A 39 0.82 0.49 1.87
CA VAL A 39 -0.13 1.42 1.27
C VAL A 39 -1.50 1.11 1.85
N VAL A 40 -2.02 2.06 2.63
CA VAL A 40 -3.32 1.94 3.30
C VAL A 40 -4.36 2.68 2.47
N SER A 41 -5.52 2.05 2.24
CA SER A 41 -6.69 2.69 1.65
C SER A 41 -7.86 2.66 2.63
N THR A 42 -8.60 3.75 2.74
CA THR A 42 -9.74 3.85 3.65
C THR A 42 -11.10 3.74 2.96
N ASP A 43 -12.16 3.62 3.76
CA ASP A 43 -13.53 3.86 3.34
C ASP A 43 -13.94 5.34 3.52
N LYS A 44 -15.21 5.66 3.23
CA LYS A 44 -15.74 7.02 3.32
C LYS A 44 -15.80 7.56 4.75
N GLN A 45 -15.67 6.70 5.74
CA GLN A 45 -15.66 7.04 7.16
C GLN A 45 -14.22 7.20 7.68
N GLY A 46 -13.20 7.04 6.83
CA GLY A 46 -11.79 7.15 7.19
C GLY A 46 -11.22 5.87 7.82
N HIS A 47 -11.97 4.76 7.84
CA HIS A 47 -11.48 3.50 8.39
C HIS A 47 -10.67 2.73 7.36
N ALA A 48 -9.62 2.03 7.80
CA ALA A 48 -8.80 1.24 6.89
C ALA A 48 -9.63 0.09 6.28
N LYS A 49 -9.66 0.03 4.95
CA LYS A 49 -10.39 -0.96 4.15
C LYS A 49 -9.46 -1.96 3.47
N GLN A 50 -8.27 -1.51 3.10
CA GLN A 50 -7.27 -2.33 2.42
C GLN A 50 -5.88 -1.89 2.84
N ILE A 51 -4.97 -2.86 2.99
CA ILE A 51 -3.54 -2.61 3.14
C ILE A 51 -2.82 -3.46 2.10
N GLN A 52 -2.06 -2.81 1.23
CA GLN A 52 -1.04 -3.47 0.42
C GLN A 52 0.27 -3.42 1.20
N MET A 53 0.84 -4.58 1.48
CA MET A 53 2.10 -4.72 2.18
C MET A 53 3.14 -5.27 1.22
N GLU A 54 4.22 -4.52 1.03
CA GLU A 54 5.42 -4.99 0.36
C GLU A 54 6.45 -5.37 1.44
N GLU A 55 6.94 -6.60 1.44
CA GLU A 55 8.12 -7.02 2.20
C GLU A 55 9.30 -7.17 1.24
N SER A 56 10.33 -6.37 1.44
CA SER A 56 11.57 -6.41 0.67
C SER A 56 12.70 -7.00 1.51
N GLN A 57 13.40 -8.00 0.95
CA GLN A 57 14.51 -8.68 1.61
C GLN A 57 15.85 -8.41 0.91
N TYR A 58 16.88 -8.14 1.71
CA TYR A 58 18.20 -7.69 1.29
C TYR A 58 19.28 -8.56 1.93
N THR A 59 20.40 -8.70 1.24
CA THR A 59 21.63 -9.28 1.81
C THR A 59 22.57 -8.21 2.37
N GLU A 60 22.41 -6.96 1.92
CA GLU A 60 23.20 -5.82 2.39
C GLU A 60 22.59 -5.17 3.63
N ASP A 61 23.47 -4.76 4.54
CA ASP A 61 23.09 -4.09 5.78
C ASP A 61 22.34 -2.78 5.55
N GLY A 62 21.37 -2.51 6.42
CA GLY A 62 20.53 -1.32 6.36
C GLY A 62 19.57 -1.31 5.17
N CYS A 63 19.26 -2.47 4.57
CA CYS A 63 18.31 -2.60 3.46
C CYS A 63 18.75 -1.75 2.25
N ARG A 64 20.04 -1.80 1.95
CA ARG A 64 20.67 -1.06 0.87
C ARG A 64 20.67 -1.86 -0.43
N GLY A 65 20.76 -1.14 -1.54
CA GLY A 65 20.79 -1.72 -2.88
C GLY A 65 19.43 -2.27 -3.33
N THR A 66 19.47 -3.20 -4.27
CA THR A 66 18.26 -3.85 -4.80
C THR A 66 17.92 -5.04 -3.90
N PRO A 67 16.68 -5.16 -3.38
CA PRO A 67 16.29 -6.37 -2.65
C PRO A 67 16.40 -7.58 -3.58
N TYR A 68 16.82 -8.74 -3.08
CA TYR A 68 16.88 -9.96 -3.90
C TYR A 68 15.51 -10.64 -4.02
N LEU A 69 14.61 -10.38 -3.05
CA LEU A 69 13.30 -10.99 -2.93
C LEU A 69 12.27 -9.97 -2.43
N VAL A 70 11.10 -9.97 -3.03
CA VAL A 70 9.98 -9.09 -2.65
C VAL A 70 8.70 -9.92 -2.53
N PHE A 71 7.91 -9.67 -1.49
CA PHE A 71 6.56 -10.20 -1.32
C PHE A 71 5.54 -9.08 -1.34
N ASP A 72 4.53 -9.18 -2.20
CA ASP A 72 3.40 -8.28 -2.26
C ASP A 72 2.16 -8.95 -1.69
N THR A 73 1.69 -8.49 -0.54
CA THR A 73 0.54 -9.03 0.17
C THR A 73 -0.64 -8.07 0.11
N ASP A 74 -1.80 -8.54 -0.36
CA ASP A 74 -3.06 -7.80 -0.35
C ASP A 74 -3.91 -8.20 0.86
N LEU A 75 -4.17 -7.26 1.74
CA LEU A 75 -4.95 -7.43 2.96
C LEU A 75 -6.25 -6.66 2.87
N ARG A 76 -7.37 -7.33 3.16
CA ARG A 76 -8.69 -6.70 3.28
C ARG A 76 -9.03 -6.52 4.74
N LEU A 77 -9.56 -5.36 5.06
CA LEU A 77 -9.93 -5.00 6.41
C LEU A 77 -11.43 -4.74 6.46
N LYS A 78 -12.05 -5.24 7.52
CA LYS A 78 -13.42 -4.92 7.89
C LYS A 78 -13.40 -4.43 9.33
N ILE A 79 -13.84 -3.19 9.54
CA ILE A 79 -13.91 -2.66 10.90
C ILE A 79 -14.87 -3.49 11.74
N ARG A 80 -14.44 -3.81 12.95
CA ARG A 80 -15.21 -4.57 13.94
C ARG A 80 -15.70 -3.65 15.06
N SER A 81 -14.80 -2.81 15.54
CA SER A 81 -15.13 -1.77 16.51
C SER A 81 -14.13 -0.62 16.42
N SER A 82 -14.64 0.59 16.63
CA SER A 82 -13.81 1.75 16.92
C SER A 82 -13.82 1.95 18.42
N ALA A 83 -12.68 1.75 19.07
CA ALA A 83 -12.58 1.79 20.52
C ALA A 83 -12.16 3.18 21.03
N SER A 84 -11.46 3.96 20.20
CA SER A 84 -11.05 5.34 20.51
C SER A 84 -10.58 6.08 19.25
N SER A 85 -10.33 7.39 19.35
CA SER A 85 -9.67 8.18 18.30
C SER A 85 -8.25 7.73 17.95
N SER A 86 -7.67 6.78 18.69
CA SER A 86 -6.26 6.38 18.56
C SER A 86 -6.04 4.96 18.02
N TYR A 87 -7.08 4.12 17.99
CA TYR A 87 -6.98 2.79 17.40
C TYR A 87 -8.36 2.18 17.11
N ASP A 88 -8.38 1.37 16.06
CA ASP A 88 -9.53 0.60 15.61
C ASP A 88 -9.18 -0.90 15.60
N TYR A 89 -10.20 -1.74 15.72
CA TYR A 89 -10.10 -3.19 15.57
C TYR A 89 -10.73 -3.64 14.27
N TYR A 90 -10.02 -4.51 13.57
CA TYR A 90 -10.41 -5.02 12.26
C TYR A 90 -10.42 -6.55 12.24
N ASP A 91 -11.35 -7.11 11.49
CA ASP A 91 -11.16 -8.43 10.92
C ASP A 91 -10.33 -8.27 9.64
N MET A 92 -9.21 -8.97 9.56
CA MET A 92 -8.22 -8.84 8.50
C MET A 92 -8.12 -10.13 7.70
N THR A 93 -8.34 -10.06 6.40
CA THR A 93 -8.28 -11.21 5.49
C THR A 93 -7.09 -11.09 4.53
N TYR A 94 -6.25 -12.12 4.46
CA TYR A 94 -5.22 -12.23 3.43
C TYR A 94 -5.84 -12.62 2.10
N LYS A 95 -5.84 -11.74 1.10
CA LYS A 95 -6.45 -12.04 -0.22
C LYS A 95 -5.48 -12.73 -1.16
N SER A 96 -4.23 -12.27 -1.18
CA SER A 96 -3.21 -12.84 -2.03
C SER A 96 -1.82 -12.48 -1.53
N VAL A 97 -0.86 -13.35 -1.80
CA VAL A 97 0.57 -13.07 -1.65
C VAL A 97 1.23 -13.39 -2.98
N LYS A 98 1.89 -12.39 -3.57
CA LYS A 98 2.77 -12.57 -4.73
C LYS A 98 4.21 -12.50 -4.27
N MET A 99 5.07 -13.21 -4.98
CA MET A 99 6.51 -13.18 -4.76
C MET A 99 7.21 -12.80 -6.06
N THR A 100 8.24 -11.97 -5.94
CA THR A 100 9.11 -11.55 -7.03
C THR A 100 10.55 -11.75 -6.65
N VAL A 101 11.24 -12.62 -7.39
CA VAL A 101 12.69 -12.80 -7.24
C VAL A 101 13.38 -11.76 -8.11
N LYS A 102 14.06 -10.79 -7.49
CA LYS A 102 14.75 -9.69 -8.16
C LYS A 102 16.20 -10.05 -8.52
N ASP A 103 16.81 -10.97 -7.79
CA ASP A 103 18.11 -11.57 -8.10
C ASP A 103 18.04 -13.09 -7.90
N THR A 104 18.04 -13.84 -9.01
CA THR A 104 17.95 -15.30 -8.97
C THR A 104 19.22 -15.99 -8.49
N ASN A 105 20.38 -15.35 -8.61
CA ASN A 105 21.65 -15.92 -8.16
C ASN A 105 21.72 -15.88 -6.63
N THR A 106 21.42 -14.72 -6.03
CA THR A 106 21.33 -14.57 -4.58
C THR A 106 20.22 -15.45 -4.00
N PHE A 107 19.06 -15.50 -4.65
CA PHE A 107 17.97 -16.40 -4.25
C PHE A 107 18.41 -17.87 -4.22
N ALA A 108 19.07 -18.35 -5.28
CA ALA A 108 19.56 -19.73 -5.33
C ALA A 108 20.70 -20.00 -4.33
N SER A 109 21.63 -19.05 -4.13
CA SER A 109 22.76 -19.21 -3.20
C SER A 109 22.32 -19.26 -1.75
N LEU A 110 21.21 -18.60 -1.40
CA LEU A 110 20.55 -18.70 -0.10
C LEU A 110 19.71 -19.99 0.06
N GLY A 111 19.80 -20.92 -0.90
CA GLY A 111 19.18 -22.23 -0.85
C GLY A 111 17.71 -22.24 -1.26
N PHE A 112 17.20 -21.18 -1.90
CA PHE A 112 15.81 -21.17 -2.33
C PHE A 112 15.58 -21.98 -3.61
N ALA A 113 14.48 -22.73 -3.63
CA ALA A 113 14.02 -23.46 -4.79
C ALA A 113 12.49 -23.47 -4.84
N CYS A 114 11.92 -23.27 -6.03
CA CYS A 114 10.46 -23.26 -6.26
C CYS A 114 10.02 -24.44 -7.13
N LYS A 115 8.76 -24.87 -7.00
CA LYS A 115 8.20 -25.98 -7.79
C LYS A 115 8.27 -25.75 -9.30
N LYS A 116 8.02 -24.51 -9.74
CA LYS A 116 8.14 -24.06 -11.13
C LYS A 116 9.30 -23.08 -11.26
N ARG A 117 9.92 -23.06 -12.44
CA ARG A 117 11.01 -22.15 -12.78
C ARG A 117 10.59 -20.70 -12.55
N VAL A 118 11.40 -19.98 -11.78
CA VAL A 118 11.22 -18.55 -11.54
C VAL A 118 12.05 -17.75 -12.54
N ARG A 119 11.45 -16.70 -13.10
CA ARG A 119 12.14 -15.72 -13.93
C ARG A 119 12.40 -14.47 -13.11
N GLN A 120 13.64 -14.00 -13.14
CA GLN A 120 14.05 -12.77 -12.47
C GLN A 120 13.13 -11.60 -12.85
N GLY A 121 12.72 -10.82 -11.85
CA GLY A 121 11.83 -9.66 -11.99
C GLY A 121 10.35 -9.98 -12.22
N SER A 122 9.99 -11.24 -12.45
CA SER A 122 8.60 -11.63 -12.70
C SER A 122 7.88 -12.01 -11.41
N SER A 123 6.77 -11.34 -11.10
CA SER A 123 5.91 -11.69 -9.97
C SER A 123 5.08 -12.94 -10.26
N PHE A 124 4.86 -13.77 -9.24
CA PHE A 124 3.92 -14.90 -9.32
C PHE A 124 3.19 -15.09 -7.99
N SER A 125 1.99 -15.68 -8.04
CA SER A 125 1.23 -16.00 -6.83
C SER A 125 1.87 -17.18 -6.11
N LEU A 126 2.05 -17.08 -4.79
CA LEU A 126 2.54 -18.21 -3.99
C LEU A 126 1.57 -19.39 -3.98
N SER A 127 0.27 -19.13 -4.15
CA SER A 127 -0.73 -20.20 -4.30
C SER A 127 -0.54 -21.06 -5.56
N SER A 128 0.20 -20.58 -6.57
CA SER A 128 0.42 -21.29 -7.83
C SER A 128 1.85 -21.83 -8.01
N ASN A 129 2.78 -21.40 -7.16
CA ASN A 129 4.17 -21.81 -7.16
C ASN A 129 4.83 -21.63 -5.79
N GLU A 130 4.81 -22.68 -4.97
CA GLU A 130 5.45 -22.71 -3.66
C GLU A 130 6.98 -22.79 -3.76
N CYS A 131 7.66 -22.21 -2.78
CA CYS A 131 9.11 -22.22 -2.67
C CYS A 131 9.58 -22.70 -1.30
N THR A 132 10.71 -23.38 -1.31
CA THR A 132 11.44 -23.88 -0.15
C THR A 132 12.74 -23.12 -0.01
N GLN A 133 13.29 -23.09 1.20
CA GLN A 133 14.64 -22.61 1.48
C GLN A 133 15.40 -23.72 2.19
N ALA A 134 16.51 -24.17 1.62
CA ALA A 134 17.29 -25.31 2.12
C ALA A 134 16.42 -26.56 2.41
N GLY A 135 15.41 -26.81 1.56
CA GLY A 135 14.46 -27.92 1.71
C GLY A 135 13.34 -27.70 2.73
N LEU A 136 13.36 -26.60 3.48
CA LEU A 136 12.31 -26.23 4.43
C LEU A 136 11.19 -25.43 3.75
N PRO A 137 9.93 -25.59 4.18
CA PRO A 137 8.76 -24.97 3.54
C PRO A 137 8.64 -23.47 3.89
N TYR A 138 9.58 -22.65 3.38
CA TYR A 138 9.71 -21.24 3.70
C TYR A 138 8.45 -20.42 3.38
N THR A 139 7.86 -20.60 2.18
CA THR A 139 6.70 -19.80 1.78
C THR A 139 5.36 -20.34 2.30
N ARG A 140 5.37 -21.44 3.07
CA ARG A 140 4.15 -22.13 3.50
C ARG A 140 3.30 -21.29 4.44
N VAL A 141 3.94 -20.51 5.32
CA VAL A 141 3.21 -19.58 6.21
C VAL A 141 2.38 -18.59 5.39
N TYR A 142 2.91 -18.10 4.27
CA TYR A 142 2.18 -17.20 3.38
C TYR A 142 1.03 -17.91 2.67
N THR A 143 1.26 -19.10 2.11
CA THR A 143 0.20 -19.84 1.40
C THR A 143 -0.94 -20.25 2.32
N ASP A 144 -0.61 -20.73 3.53
CA ASP A 144 -1.59 -21.16 4.52
C ASP A 144 -2.41 -19.98 5.07
N SER A 145 -1.86 -18.76 4.99
CA SER A 145 -2.57 -17.54 5.40
C SER A 145 -3.58 -17.07 4.34
N ILE A 146 -3.39 -17.37 3.05
CA ILE A 146 -4.29 -16.88 1.98
C ILE A 146 -5.72 -17.39 2.17
N GLY A 147 -6.68 -16.48 2.16
CA GLY A 147 -8.10 -16.76 2.40
C GLY A 147 -8.49 -16.81 3.87
N THR A 148 -7.53 -16.83 4.80
CA THR A 148 -7.81 -16.81 6.24
C THR A 148 -8.13 -15.40 6.72
N THR A 149 -8.94 -15.31 7.79
CA THR A 149 -9.28 -14.05 8.45
C THR A 149 -8.80 -14.08 9.89
N ILE A 150 -7.94 -13.14 10.25
CA ILE A 150 -7.51 -12.90 11.62
C ILE A 150 -8.47 -11.87 12.21
N GLN A 151 -9.11 -12.24 13.32
CA GLN A 151 -10.07 -11.40 14.00
C GLN A 151 -9.40 -10.49 15.03
N GLY A 152 -9.94 -9.28 15.19
CA GLY A 152 -9.52 -8.37 16.27
C GLY A 152 -8.11 -7.81 16.10
N VAL A 153 -7.62 -7.67 14.86
CA VAL A 153 -6.34 -7.03 14.58
C VAL A 153 -6.46 -5.55 14.93
N ARG A 154 -5.63 -5.11 15.87
CA ARG A 154 -5.55 -3.71 16.27
C ARG A 154 -4.67 -2.95 15.27
N ILE A 155 -5.20 -1.86 14.72
CA ILE A 155 -4.43 -0.90 13.95
C ILE A 155 -4.45 0.42 14.71
N GLN A 156 -3.26 0.89 15.06
CA GLN A 156 -3.08 2.17 15.73
C GLN A 156 -2.44 3.15 14.75
N SER A 157 -3.15 4.24 14.49
CA SER A 157 -2.65 5.36 13.69
C SER A 157 -2.34 6.53 14.62
N SER A 158 -1.20 7.17 14.42
CA SER A 158 -0.79 8.37 15.14
C SER A 158 -0.05 9.27 14.17
N ASP A 159 -0.66 10.39 13.79
CA ASP A 159 -0.17 11.43 12.88
C ASP A 159 0.73 10.91 11.73
N LYS A 160 2.02 10.66 11.98
CA LYS A 160 3.01 10.20 10.99
C LYS A 160 3.43 8.73 11.13
N ARG A 161 2.67 7.92 11.86
CA ARG A 161 3.00 6.53 12.16
C ARG A 161 1.78 5.63 12.13
N ILE A 162 2.00 4.42 11.64
CA ILE A 162 1.06 3.32 11.78
C ILE A 162 1.73 2.18 12.56
N GLN A 163 0.96 1.56 13.45
CA GLN A 163 1.32 0.31 14.09
C GLN A 163 0.37 -0.78 13.64
N PHE A 164 0.93 -1.84 13.07
CA PHE A 164 0.21 -2.92 12.43
C PHE A 164 1.00 -4.23 12.56
N LEU A 165 0.38 -5.29 13.08
CA LEU A 165 1.03 -6.60 13.27
C LEU A 165 2.37 -6.55 14.04
N GLY A 166 2.49 -5.67 15.03
CA GLY A 166 3.73 -5.46 15.78
C GLY A 166 4.82 -4.71 15.01
N LEU A 167 4.55 -4.27 13.78
CA LEU A 167 5.39 -3.39 12.99
C LEU A 167 5.00 -1.94 13.27
N THR A 168 5.99 -1.08 13.50
CA THR A 168 5.80 0.36 13.53
C THR A 168 6.44 0.93 12.27
N ALA A 169 5.65 1.62 11.47
CA ALA A 169 6.10 2.25 10.25
C ALA A 169 5.88 3.77 10.33
N LYS A 170 6.81 4.50 9.74
CA LYS A 170 6.77 5.96 9.64
C LYS A 170 6.24 6.32 8.27
N GLN A 171 5.49 7.41 8.20
CA GLN A 171 5.07 7.99 6.95
C GLN A 171 6.30 8.36 6.13
N SER A 172 6.40 7.85 4.90
CA SER A 172 7.58 8.01 4.05
C SER A 172 7.40 8.99 2.89
N GLY A 173 6.17 9.20 2.38
CA GLY A 173 5.84 10.20 1.34
C GLY A 173 6.45 9.90 -0.05
N ILE A 174 5.89 10.28 -1.20
CA ILE A 174 5.06 11.44 -1.57
C ILE A 174 3.96 11.01 -2.60
N ALA A 175 2.90 10.29 -2.21
CA ALA A 175 1.71 10.10 -3.08
C ALA A 175 0.44 9.59 -2.36
N GLY A 176 0.43 9.49 -1.03
CA GLY A 176 -0.75 9.10 -0.27
C GLY A 176 -1.74 10.25 -0.09
N CYS A 177 -2.52 10.53 -1.13
CA CYS A 177 -3.86 11.13 -1.08
C CYS A 177 -4.15 12.52 -0.48
N THR A 178 -3.22 13.29 0.10
CA THR A 178 -3.52 14.71 0.46
C THR A 178 -2.86 15.74 -0.46
N GLY A 179 -1.61 15.50 -0.88
CA GLY A 179 -0.87 16.43 -1.74
C GLY A 179 -1.40 16.50 -3.17
N THR A 180 -1.75 15.36 -3.76
CA THR A 180 -2.33 15.29 -5.11
C THR A 180 -3.72 15.89 -5.15
N ILE A 181 -4.51 15.74 -4.07
CA ILE A 181 -5.88 16.26 -4.00
C ILE A 181 -5.88 17.78 -3.87
N VAL A 182 -5.07 18.35 -2.96
CA VAL A 182 -4.95 19.81 -2.86
C VAL A 182 -4.41 20.40 -4.16
N THR A 183 -3.43 19.76 -4.79
CA THR A 183 -2.86 20.25 -6.06
C THR A 183 -3.86 20.14 -7.21
N ILE A 184 -4.59 19.03 -7.34
CA ILE A 184 -5.65 18.85 -8.35
C ILE A 184 -6.80 19.85 -8.11
N VAL A 185 -7.24 20.03 -6.87
CA VAL A 185 -8.28 21.00 -6.52
C VAL A 185 -7.83 22.42 -6.87
N VAL A 186 -6.60 22.81 -6.53
CA VAL A 186 -6.04 24.12 -6.88
C VAL A 186 -5.94 24.30 -8.40
N ILE A 187 -5.46 23.29 -9.14
CA ILE A 187 -5.39 23.33 -10.61
C ILE A 187 -6.79 23.47 -11.23
N CYS A 188 -7.77 22.72 -10.73
CA CYS A 188 -9.16 22.80 -11.21
C CYS A 188 -9.78 24.18 -10.93
N VAL A 189 -9.58 24.75 -9.74
CA VAL A 189 -10.08 26.09 -9.39
C VAL A 189 -9.44 27.15 -10.30
N VAL A 190 -8.12 27.10 -10.51
CA VAL A 190 -7.41 28.04 -11.38
C VAL A 190 -7.89 27.94 -12.84
N ALA A 191 -8.06 26.72 -13.37
CA ALA A 191 -8.55 26.51 -14.73
C ALA A 191 -9.96 27.09 -14.94
N VAL A 192 -10.85 26.97 -13.94
CA VAL A 192 -12.21 27.51 -14.00
C VAL A 192 -12.22 29.05 -13.98
N ILE A 193 -11.37 29.69 -13.16
CA ILE A 193 -11.24 31.15 -13.12
C ILE A 193 -10.78 31.69 -14.47
N VAL A 194 -9.80 31.04 -15.10
CA VAL A 194 -9.28 31.43 -16.42
C VAL A 194 -10.37 31.31 -17.49
N LEU A 195 -11.16 30.24 -17.47
CA LEU A 195 -12.30 30.04 -18.39
C LEU A 195 -13.38 31.11 -18.22
N LEU A 196 -13.73 31.47 -16.98
CA LEU A 196 -14.70 32.53 -16.70
C LEU A 196 -14.19 33.90 -17.15
N ALA A 197 -12.92 34.23 -16.88
CA ALA A 197 -12.31 35.47 -17.34
C ALA A 197 -12.31 35.57 -18.88
N ALA A 198 -11.98 34.47 -19.57
CA ALA A 198 -12.01 34.41 -21.03
C ALA A 198 -13.44 34.59 -21.58
N LEU A 199 -14.44 33.95 -20.96
CA LEU A 199 -15.85 34.11 -21.35
C LEU A 199 -16.35 35.54 -21.14
N ILE A 200 -16.01 36.17 -20.01
CA ILE A 200 -16.37 37.57 -19.72
C ILE A 200 -15.71 38.50 -20.74
N LEU A 201 -14.42 38.33 -21.04
CA LEU A 201 -13.70 39.13 -22.03
C LEU A 201 -14.28 38.95 -23.44
N CYS A 202 -14.63 37.72 -23.83
CA CYS A 202 -15.29 37.45 -25.11
C CYS A 202 -16.69 38.05 -25.19
N TYR A 203 -17.42 38.10 -24.06
CA TYR A 203 -18.74 38.71 -23.98
C TYR A 203 -18.66 40.24 -24.01
N CYS A 204 -17.67 40.85 -23.36
CA CYS A 204 -17.42 42.28 -23.39
C CYS A 204 -16.91 42.77 -24.76
N LYS A 205 -16.16 41.96 -25.52
CA LYS A 205 -15.74 42.28 -26.89
C LYS A 205 -16.82 42.11 -27.96
N ARG A 206 -17.92 41.41 -27.64
CA ARG A 206 -19.07 41.21 -28.54
C ARG A 206 -20.16 42.28 -28.39
N LYS A 207 -20.02 43.20 -27.43
CA LYS A 207 -20.75 44.47 -27.39
C LYS A 207 -19.91 45.56 -28.03
#